data_AF-A0A0M8XTP0-F1
#
_entry.id   AF-A0A0M8XTP0-F1
#
_cell.length_a   1.000
_cell.length_b   1.000
_cell.length_c   1.000
_cell.angle_alpha   90.00
_cell.angle_beta   90.00
_cell.angle_gamma   90.00
#
_symmetry.space_group_name_H-M   'P 1'
#
loop_
_entity.id
_entity.type
_entity.pdbx_description
1 polymer ?
#
loop_
_entity_poly.entity_id
_entity_poly.type
_entity_poly.pdbx_seq_one_letter_code
_entity_poly.pdbx_strand_id
1 'polypeptide(L)' 'MDGFEHLDVGEIEFAPVETAGERLQEAHDLLHWLRLVAAERGTHAREAGRWAKEIAACVPSQE' A
#
# COMPACT_ATOMS: atom_id res chain seq x y z
N MET A 1 -0.47 -9.06 21.15
CA MET A 1 0.64 -9.90 20.66
C MET A 1 0.01 -10.91 19.73
N ASP A 2 0.36 -10.75 18.45
CA ASP A 2 0.19 -11.60 17.26
C ASP A 2 -1.17 -12.25 16.97
N GLY A 3 -2.00 -11.51 16.23
CA GLY A 3 -3.18 -12.02 15.53
C GLY A 3 -2.90 -12.50 14.10
N PHE A 4 -1.65 -12.84 13.78
CA PHE A 4 -1.23 -13.28 12.44
C PHE A 4 -0.78 -14.75 12.39
N GLU A 5 -1.03 -15.54 13.43
CA GLU A 5 -0.52 -16.92 13.53
C GLU A 5 -1.34 -17.98 12.74
N HIS A 6 -2.36 -17.59 11.97
CA HIS A 6 -3.23 -18.53 11.26
C HIS A 6 -3.68 -18.05 9.87
N LEU A 7 -2.85 -17.26 9.18
CA LEU A 7 -3.02 -17.12 7.74
C LEU A 7 -2.34 -18.31 7.07
N ASP A 8 -3.10 -19.39 6.88
CA ASP A 8 -2.73 -20.44 5.94
C ASP A 8 -2.59 -19.80 4.57
N VAL A 9 -1.34 -19.58 4.14
CA VAL A 9 -1.01 -18.91 2.88
C VAL A 9 -1.52 -19.72 1.68
N GLY A 10 -1.95 -20.97 1.88
CA GLY A 10 -2.63 -21.80 0.89
C GLY A 10 -4.11 -21.48 0.66
N GLU A 11 -4.78 -20.78 1.57
CA GLU A 11 -6.22 -20.44 1.50
C GLU A 11 -6.47 -18.96 1.15
N ILE A 12 -5.41 -18.17 0.97
CA ILE A 12 -5.54 -16.82 0.42
C ILE A 12 -5.80 -16.99 -1.08
N GLU A 13 -7.08 -16.99 -1.47
CA GLU A 13 -7.48 -16.73 -2.86
C GLU A 13 -6.93 -15.34 -3.22
N PHE A 14 -5.75 -15.31 -3.84
CA PHE A 14 -5.25 -14.10 -4.47
C PHE A 14 -6.29 -13.74 -5.54
N ALA A 15 -6.95 -12.61 -5.33
CA ALA A 15 -8.06 -12.17 -6.16
C ALA A 15 -7.68 -12.26 -7.66
N PRO A 16 -8.63 -12.62 -8.53
CA PRO A 16 -8.38 -12.92 -9.94
C PRO A 16 -7.60 -11.78 -10.61
N VAL A 17 -6.68 -12.11 -11.52
CA VAL A 17 -5.67 -11.19 -12.08
C VAL A 17 -6.25 -9.87 -12.65
N GLU A 18 -7.51 -9.87 -13.06
CA GLU A 18 -8.27 -8.68 -13.48
C GLU A 18 -8.41 -7.65 -12.35
N THR A 19 -8.61 -8.10 -11.11
CA THR A 19 -8.59 -7.24 -9.90
C THR A 19 -7.19 -6.83 -9.50
N ALA A 20 -6.15 -7.59 -9.86
CA ALA A 20 -4.77 -7.24 -9.49
C ALA A 20 -4.32 -5.92 -10.14
N GLY A 21 -4.78 -5.63 -11.36
CA GLY A 21 -4.52 -4.35 -12.03
C GLY A 21 -5.21 -3.18 -11.35
N GLU A 22 -6.48 -3.33 -10.97
CA GLU A 22 -7.25 -2.29 -10.24
C GLU A 22 -6.66 -2.03 -8.85
N ARG A 23 -6.24 -3.09 -8.15
CA ARG A 23 -5.60 -2.99 -6.83
C ARG A 23 -4.21 -2.35 -6.91
N LEU A 24 -3.49 -2.57 -8.02
CA LEU A 24 -2.23 -1.90 -8.29
C LEU A 24 -2.45 -0.40 -8.54
N GLN A 25 -3.45 -0.04 -9.35
CA GLN A 25 -3.82 1.36 -9.56
C GLN A 25 -4.23 2.05 -8.25
N GLU A 26 -5.05 1.40 -7.43
CA GLU A 26 -5.46 1.89 -6.10
C GLU A 26 -4.24 2.15 -5.20
N ALA A 27 -3.25 1.25 -5.22
CA ALA A 27 -2.01 1.43 -4.47
C ALA A 27 -1.17 2.61 -4.98
N HIS A 28 -1.12 2.83 -6.30
CA HIS A 28 -0.47 4.01 -6.89
C HIS A 28 -1.17 5.32 -6.53
N ASP A 29 -2.50 5.35 -6.55
CA ASP A 29 -3.30 6.52 -6.20
C ASP A 29 -3.12 6.88 -4.72
N LEU A 30 -3.16 5.87 -3.84
CA LEU A 30 -2.88 6.04 -2.41
C LEU A 30 -1.45 6.56 -2.17
N LEU A 31 -0.46 6.00 -2.88
CA LEU A 31 0.93 6.47 -2.82
C LEU A 31 1.07 7.94 -3.21
N HIS A 32 0.38 8.35 -4.28
CA HIS A 32 0.36 9.74 -4.71
C HIS A 32 -0.23 10.65 -3.62
N TRP A 33 -1.37 10.25 -3.04
CA TRP A 33 -2.03 11.02 -1.99
C TRP A 33 -1.18 11.15 -0.72
N LEU A 34 -0.56 10.06 -0.26
CA LEU A 34 0.33 10.07 0.90
C LEU A 34 1.56 10.96 0.69
N ARG A 35 2.11 11.00 -0.53
CA ARG A 35 3.22 11.91 -0.87
C ARG A 35 2.79 13.37 -0.81
N LEU A 36 1.58 13.69 -1.28
CA LEU A 36 1.03 15.04 -1.17
C LEU A 36 0.91 15.47 0.29
N VAL A 37 0.26 14.66 1.13
CA VAL A 37 0.10 14.97 2.56
C VAL A 37 1.44 15.02 3.29
N ALA A 38 2.41 14.18 2.90
CA ALA A 38 3.76 14.24 3.46
C ALA A 38 4.54 15.51 3.08
N ALA A 39 4.22 16.12 1.92
CA ALA A 39 4.81 17.37 1.49
C ALA A 39 4.18 18.59 2.19
N GLU A 40 2.96 18.45 2.71
CA GLU A 40 2.32 19.48 3.53
C GLU A 40 3.00 19.57 4.92
N ARG A 41 3.00 20.75 5.55
CA ARG A 41 3.49 20.92 6.93
C ARG A 41 2.39 20.64 7.95
N GLY A 42 1.68 19.53 7.77
CA GLY A 42 0.58 19.08 8.63
C GLY A 42 1.03 18.11 9.72
N THR A 43 0.18 17.92 10.73
CA THR A 43 0.41 17.01 11.88
C THR A 43 0.72 15.58 11.43
N HIS A 44 0.15 15.14 10.30
CA HIS A 44 0.30 13.78 9.79
C HIS A 44 1.41 13.63 8.73
N ALA A 45 2.13 14.70 8.37
CA ALA A 45 3.08 14.68 7.26
C ALA A 45 4.22 13.65 7.43
N ARG A 46 4.76 13.56 8.66
CA ARG A 46 5.81 12.59 8.99
C ARG A 46 5.31 11.15 8.84
N GLU A 47 4.09 10.90 9.31
CA GLU A 47 3.49 9.58 9.27
C GLU A 47 3.14 9.20 7.83
N ALA A 48 2.49 10.08 7.08
CA ALA A 48 2.20 9.91 5.66
C ALA A 48 3.47 9.59 4.85
N GLY A 49 4.59 10.27 5.14
CA GLY A 49 5.88 10.00 4.50
C GLY A 49 6.46 8.63 4.85
N ARG A 50 6.22 8.10 6.05
CA ARG A 50 6.60 6.73 6.43
C ARG A 50 5.76 5.72 5.67
N TRP A 51 4.44 5.87 5.68
CA TRP A 51 3.52 4.97 4.95
C TRP A 51 3.81 4.95 3.44
N ALA A 52 4.08 6.12 2.84
CA ALA A 52 4.45 6.20 1.43
C ALA A 52 5.72 5.40 1.09
N LYS A 53 6.71 5.35 1.99
CA LYS A 53 7.94 4.55 1.77
C LYS A 53 7.67 3.06 1.89
N GLU A 54 6.92 2.65 2.91
CA GLU A 54 6.60 1.24 3.16
C GLU A 54 5.75 0.66 2.02
N ILE A 55 4.75 1.39 1.56
CA ILE A 55 3.91 0.96 0.43
C ILE A 55 4.71 0.95 -0.87
N ALA A 56 5.55 1.96 -1.14
CA ALA A 56 6.35 2.01 -2.36
C ALA A 56 7.35 0.85 -2.47
N ALA A 57 7.79 0.28 -1.34
CA ALA A 57 8.65 -0.90 -1.35
C ALA A 57 7.91 -2.18 -1.77
N CYS A 58 6.58 -2.20 -1.65
CA CYS A 58 5.73 -3.36 -1.98
C CYS A 58 5.04 -3.23 -3.35
N VAL A 59 4.94 -2.01 -3.89
CA VAL A 59 4.23 -1.73 -5.14
C VAL A 59 5.20 -1.78 -6.33
N PRO A 60 4.98 -2.66 -7.32
CA PRO A 60 5.75 -2.67 -8.56
C PRO A 60 5.71 -1.29 -9.22
N SER A 61 6.84 -0.84 -9.77
CA SER A 61 6.84 0.40 -10.55
C SER A 61 6.08 0.16 -11.86
N GLN A 62 5.23 1.13 -12.25
CA GLN A 62 4.69 1.19 -13.61
C GLN A 62 5.87 1.51 -14.53
N GLU A 63 6.20 0.61 -15.45
CA GLU A 63 7.17 0.87 -16.53
C GLU A 63 6.61 1.87 -17.56
#